data_AF-A0A848UW98-F1
#
_entry.id   AF-A0A848UW98-F1
#
_cell.length_a   1.000
_cell.length_b   1.000
_cell.length_c   1.000
_cell.angle_alpha   90.00
_cell.angle_beta   90.00
_cell.angle_gamma   90.00
#
_symmetry.space_group_name_H-M   'P 1'
#
loop_
_entity.id
_entity.type
_entity.pdbx_description
1 polymer ?
#
loop_
_entity_poly.entity_id
_entity_poly.type
_entity_poly.pdbx_seq_one_letter_code
_entity_poly.pdbx_strand_id
1 'polypeptide(L)' 'TDQKIVFKDLPVNDPKQRRPDISKAKALLDWEPKVKRADGLKITYEYFKSLPKEDLYKAEHKTFEKYIKS' A
#
# COMPACT_ATOMS: atom_id res chain seq x y z
N THR A 1 11.62 -16.98 3.36
CA THR A 1 10.36 -17.19 2.63
C THR A 1 10.72 -17.57 1.23
N ASP A 2 10.10 -18.64 0.72
CA ASP A 2 10.41 -19.20 -0.60
C ASP A 2 9.41 -18.70 -1.67
N GLN A 3 8.61 -17.68 -1.30
CA GLN A 3 7.65 -17.04 -2.20
C GLN A 3 8.39 -16.27 -3.29
N LYS A 4 7.98 -16.47 -4.54
CA LYS A 4 8.63 -15.88 -5.71
C LYS A 4 8.12 -14.47 -5.98
N ILE A 5 9.02 -13.57 -6.34
CA ILE A 5 8.65 -12.25 -6.90
C ILE A 5 8.20 -12.48 -8.35
N VAL A 6 7.02 -11.99 -8.70
CA VAL A 6 6.46 -12.07 -10.06
C VAL A 6 6.33 -10.67 -10.62
N PHE A 7 6.92 -10.42 -11.78
CA PHE A 7 6.82 -9.15 -12.50
C PHE A 7 5.62 -9.19 -13.44
N LYS A 8 4.86 -8.10 -13.49
CA LYS A 8 3.74 -7.88 -14.41
C LYS A 8 3.93 -6.54 -15.09
N ASP A 9 3.33 -6.38 -16.27
CA ASP A 9 3.37 -5.11 -17.00
C ASP A 9 2.68 -3.98 -16.21
N LEU A 10 3.17 -2.76 -16.41
CA LEU A 10 2.59 -1.57 -15.78
C LEU A 10 1.18 -1.32 -16.33
N PRO A 11 0.16 -1.11 -15.48
CA PRO A 11 -1.17 -0.72 -15.96
C PRO A 11 -1.12 0.60 -16.74
N VAL A 12 -1.90 0.70 -17.82
CA VAL A 12 -1.91 1.86 -18.73
C VAL A 12 -2.14 3.20 -18.00
N ASN A 13 -2.94 3.18 -16.94
CA ASN A 13 -3.35 4.37 -16.20
C ASN A 13 -2.47 4.67 -14.96
N ASP A 14 -1.42 3.89 -14.71
CA ASP A 14 -0.55 4.10 -13.55
C ASP A 14 0.67 4.98 -13.90
N PRO A 15 0.82 6.17 -13.28
CA PRO A 15 2.01 6.98 -13.46
C PRO A 15 3.23 6.28 -12.85
N LYS A 16 4.36 6.30 -13.58
CA LYS A 16 5.63 5.69 -13.16
C LYS A 16 6.15 6.22 -11.81
N GLN A 17 5.85 7.47 -11.47
CA GLN A 17 6.26 8.09 -10.21
C GLN A 17 5.19 9.04 -9.71
N ARG A 18 4.89 8.96 -8.40
CA ARG A 18 4.03 9.91 -7.70
C ARG A 18 4.86 10.68 -6.68
N ARG A 19 4.84 12.01 -6.77
CA ARG A 19 5.52 12.92 -5.85
C ARG A 19 4.66 14.18 -5.66
N PRO A 20 3.69 14.17 -4.73
CA PRO A 20 2.81 15.32 -4.53
C PRO A 20 3.59 16.51 -3.96
N ASP A 21 3.24 17.72 -4.42
CA ASP A 21 3.60 18.95 -3.73
C ASP A 21 2.71 19.13 -2.51
N ILE A 22 3.33 19.32 -1.35
CA ILE A 22 2.66 19.43 -0.04
C ILE A 22 2.64 20.86 0.51
N SER A 23 3.06 21.86 -0.29
CA SER A 23 3.19 23.25 0.15
C SER A 23 1.89 23.83 0.72
N LYS A 24 0.73 23.48 0.13
CA LYS A 24 -0.59 23.90 0.64
C LYS A 24 -0.91 23.32 2.01
N ALA A 25 -0.63 22.04 2.23
CA ALA A 25 -0.89 21.38 3.50
C ALA A 25 0.01 21.94 4.62
N LYS A 26 1.28 22.24 4.30
CA LYS A 26 2.18 22.92 5.23
C LYS A 26 1.66 24.32 5.59
N ALA A 27 1.30 25.13 4.59
CA ALA A 27 0.90 26.51 4.81
C ALA A 27 -0.44 26.65 5.57
N LEU A 28 -1.41 25.77 5.29
CA LEU A 28 -2.76 25.90 5.83
C LEU A 28 -2.99 25.08 7.11
N LEU A 29 -2.28 23.96 7.28
CA LEU A 29 -2.56 22.98 8.33
C LEU A 29 -1.35 22.73 9.24
N ASP A 30 -0.21 23.38 8.98
CA ASP A 30 1.09 23.05 9.59
C ASP A 30 1.38 21.53 9.52
N TRP A 31 0.98 20.93 8.38
CA TRP A 31 1.02 19.48 8.23
C TRP A 31 2.20 19.04 7.35
N GLU A 32 2.92 18.04 7.84
CA GLU A 32 3.93 17.31 7.07
C GLU A 32 4.06 15.85 7.55
N PRO A 33 4.56 14.93 6.70
CA PRO A 33 4.76 13.54 7.10
C PRO A 33 5.83 13.43 8.19
N LYS A 34 5.45 12.86 9.34
CA LYS A 34 6.32 12.69 10.51
C LYS A 34 7.11 11.36 10.50
N VAL A 35 6.66 10.40 9.69
CA VAL A 35 7.22 9.04 9.65
C VAL A 35 7.98 8.84 8.35
N LYS A 36 9.24 8.41 8.43
CA LYS A 36 10.05 8.10 7.25
C LYS A 36 9.59 6.79 6.63
N ARG A 37 9.91 6.59 5.35
CA ARG A 37 9.53 5.39 4.58
C ARG A 37 9.93 4.08 5.28
N ALA A 38 11.18 3.98 5.73
CA ALA A 38 11.70 2.77 6.37
C ALA A 38 10.96 2.46 7.67
N ASP A 39 10.72 3.48 8.49
CA ASP A 39 10.03 3.34 9.78
C ASP A 39 8.56 2.94 9.57
N GLY A 40 7.87 3.60 8.62
CA GLY A 40 6.51 3.26 8.27
C GLY A 40 6.37 1.82 7.76
N LEU A 41 7.29 1.38 6.90
CA LEU A 41 7.31 -0.02 6.43
C LEU A 41 7.54 -1.02 7.57
N LYS A 42 8.43 -0.69 8.51
CA LYS A 42 8.67 -1.53 9.69
C LYS A 42 7.43 -1.66 10.57
N ILE A 43 6.76 -0.54 10.89
CA ILE A 43 5.53 -0.55 11.70
C ILE A 43 4.44 -1.39 11.02
N THR A 44 4.24 -1.19 9.71
CA THR A 44 3.27 -1.97 8.93
C THR A 44 3.61 -3.45 8.93
N TYR A 45 4.88 -3.82 8.73
CA TYR A 45 5.31 -5.21 8.76
C TYR A 45 5.06 -5.88 10.11
N GLU A 46 5.44 -5.22 11.21
CA GLU A 46 5.24 -5.77 12.56
C GLU A 46 3.75 -5.92 12.89
N TYR A 47 2.89 -4.99 12.44
CA TYR A 47 1.43 -5.14 12.58
C TYR A 47 0.93 -6.42 11.90
N PHE A 48 1.25 -6.65 10.63
CA PHE A 48 0.77 -7.86 9.93
C PHE A 48 1.38 -9.14 10.50
N LYS A 49 2.61 -9.06 11.00
CA LYS A 49 3.30 -10.20 11.63
C LYS A 49 2.66 -10.61 12.96
N SER A 50 2.05 -9.68 13.69
CA SER A 50 1.41 -9.96 14.98
C SER A 50 -0.02 -10.48 14.86
N LEU A 51 -0.62 -10.43 13.66
CA LEU A 51 -1.99 -10.90 13.44
C LEU A 51 -2.10 -12.43 13.58
N PRO A 52 -3.21 -12.93 14.16
CA PRO A 52 -3.59 -14.34 14.05
C PRO A 52 -3.73 -14.77 12.59
N LYS A 53 -3.56 -16.06 12.30
CA LYS A 53 -3.67 -16.58 10.92
C LYS A 53 -5.07 -16.34 10.34
N GLU A 54 -6.07 -16.43 11.18
CA GLU A 54 -7.48 -16.25 10.85
C GLU A 54 -7.72 -14.82 10.31
N ASP A 55 -7.11 -13.82 10.95
CA ASP A 55 -7.21 -12.42 10.55
C ASP A 55 -6.32 -12.10 9.34
N LEU A 56 -5.09 -12.66 9.31
CA LEU A 56 -4.15 -12.44 8.21
C LEU A 56 -4.68 -12.95 6.87
N TYR A 57 -5.43 -14.07 6.89
CA TYR A 57 -6.00 -14.69 5.69
C TYR A 57 -7.50 -14.41 5.54
N LYS A 58 -8.06 -13.46 6.30
CA LYS A 58 -9.49 -13.13 6.22
C LYS A 58 -9.85 -12.57 4.84
N ALA A 59 -10.51 -13.36 4.02
CA ALA A 59 -10.88 -13.04 2.65
C ALA A 59 -12.19 -12.21 2.55
N GLU A 60 -12.36 -11.17 3.37
CA GLU A 60 -13.51 -10.25 3.22
C GLU A 60 -13.41 -9.38 1.96
N HIS A 61 -12.22 -9.30 1.37
CA HIS A 61 -12.01 -8.69 0.06
C HIS A 61 -12.52 -9.64 -1.03
N LYS A 62 -13.81 -9.45 -1.38
CA LYS A 62 -14.45 -10.05 -2.55
C LYS A 62 -13.50 -10.02 -3.74
N THR A 63 -13.28 -11.17 -4.35
CA THR A 63 -12.52 -11.28 -5.59
C THR A 63 -13.10 -10.29 -6.60
N PHE A 64 -12.24 -9.50 -7.25
CA PHE A 64 -12.67 -8.57 -8.30
C PHE A 64 -13.05 -9.28 -9.61
N GLU A 65 -13.12 -10.62 -9.60
CA GLU A 65 -13.55 -11.46 -10.72
C GLU A 65 -14.85 -10.95 -11.33
N LYS A 66 -15.79 -10.45 -10.51
CA LYS A 66 -17.06 -9.87 -10.98
C LYS A 66 -16.90 -8.56 -11.78
N TYR A 67 -15.77 -7.87 -11.67
CA TYR A 67 -15.51 -6.57 -12.31
C TYR A 67 -14.52 -6.67 -13.47
N ILE A 68 -13.94 -7.85 -13.70
CA ILE A 68 -13.17 -8.13 -14.92
C ILE A 68 -14.17 -8.42 -16.03
N LYS A 69 -14.52 -7.40 -16.82
CA LYS A 69 -15.24 -7.62 -18.09
C LYS A 69 -14.25 -8.15 -19.12
N SER A 70 -14.55 -9.35 -19.64
CA SER A 70 -13.95 -9.91 -20.86
C SER A 70 -14.29 -9.05 -22.08
#